data_AF-A0A353H0C6-F1
#
_entry.id   AF-A0A353H0C6-F1
#
_cell.length_a   1.000
_cell.length_b   1.000
_cell.length_c   1.000
_cell.angle_alpha   90.00
_cell.angle_beta   90.00
_cell.angle_gamma   90.00
#
_symmetry.space_group_name_H-M   'P 1'
#
loop_
_entity.id
_entity.type
_entity.pdbx_description
1 polymer ?
#
loop_
_entity_poly.entity_id
_entity_poly.type
_entity_poly.pdbx_seq_one_letter_code
_entity_poly.pdbx_strand_id
1 'polypeptide(L)'
;MEEKIAYQTEVERDSAQRLPVELQYLVGIRNRIQRAKEELVKARMKMEATYEYANLKSIDQEVVELKDMERDQMEKVRSLAVSLYRQNHNKSVLPGVSIRVTRTLEYDKKAAKDWALANLPNAITVDTSLFERHALAVADTAPIPCVEIIETPTATIATKLPGQE
;
A
#
# COMPACT_ATOMS: atom_id res chain seq x y z
N MET A 1 -55.29 -8.01 33.62
CA MET A 1 -54.76 -8.90 32.56
C MET A 1 -55.50 -8.68 31.24
N GLU A 2 -56.78 -8.31 31.28
CA GLU A 2 -57.65 -8.06 30.12
C GLU A 2 -57.27 -6.80 29.29
N GLU A 3 -56.81 -5.71 29.91
CA GLU A 3 -56.42 -4.49 29.18
C GLU A 3 -55.20 -4.67 28.25
N LYS A 4 -54.23 -5.51 28.64
CA LYS A 4 -53.06 -5.80 27.79
C LYS A 4 -53.45 -6.59 26.53
N ILE A 5 -54.44 -7.47 26.65
CA ILE A 5 -54.95 -8.29 25.55
C ILE A 5 -55.75 -7.42 24.59
N ALA A 6 -56.58 -6.50 25.10
CA ALA A 6 -57.34 -5.56 24.26
C ALA A 6 -56.41 -4.63 23.44
N TYR A 7 -55.36 -4.07 24.07
CA TYR A 7 -54.37 -3.22 23.40
C TYR A 7 -53.57 -3.98 22.32
N GLN A 8 -53.15 -5.22 22.59
CA GLN A 8 -52.48 -6.06 21.60
C GLN A 8 -53.40 -6.38 20.41
N THR A 9 -54.69 -6.62 20.67
CA THR A 9 -55.67 -6.94 19.62
C THR A 9 -56.00 -5.73 18.73
N GLU A 10 -56.01 -4.51 19.29
CA GLU A 10 -56.21 -3.27 18.51
C GLU A 10 -54.98 -2.91 17.66
N VAL A 11 -53.77 -3.06 18.20
CA VAL A 11 -52.52 -2.86 17.46
C VAL A 11 -52.38 -3.88 16.32
N GLU A 12 -52.77 -5.14 16.55
CA GLU A 12 -52.79 -6.18 15.50
C GLU A 12 -53.83 -5.88 14.41
N ARG A 13 -54.99 -5.32 14.76
CA ARG A 13 -56.01 -4.90 13.78
C ARG A 13 -55.58 -3.68 12.95
N ASP A 14 -54.97 -2.66 13.58
CA ASP A 14 -54.42 -1.49 12.86
C ASP A 14 -53.27 -1.90 11.93
N SER A 15 -52.39 -2.78 12.41
CA SER A 15 -51.29 -3.35 11.62
C SER A 15 -51.80 -4.17 10.43
N ALA A 16 -52.84 -5.00 10.63
CA ALA A 16 -53.45 -5.80 9.57
C ALA A 16 -54.16 -4.94 8.49
N GLN A 17 -54.64 -3.75 8.86
CA GLN A 17 -55.26 -2.81 7.91
C GLN A 17 -54.23 -1.95 7.17
N ARG A 18 -53.09 -1.63 7.79
CA ARG A 18 -52.01 -0.84 7.20
C ARG A 18 -51.10 -1.64 6.28
N LEU A 19 -50.87 -2.92 6.59
CA LEU A 19 -49.95 -3.79 5.85
C LEU A 19 -50.26 -3.88 4.33
N PRO A 20 -51.52 -3.98 3.87
CA PRO A 20 -51.83 -3.97 2.44
C PRO A 20 -51.46 -2.65 1.74
N VAL A 21 -51.64 -1.51 2.42
CA VAL A 21 -51.30 -0.18 1.88
C VAL A 21 -49.79 -0.03 1.75
N GLU A 22 -49.04 -0.43 2.78
CA GLU A 22 -47.57 -0.44 2.75
C GLU A 22 -47.02 -1.41 1.69
N LEU A 23 -47.66 -2.57 1.52
CA LEU A 23 -47.30 -3.52 0.47
C LEU A 23 -47.52 -2.93 -0.92
N GLN A 24 -48.65 -2.26 -1.17
CA GLN A 24 -48.90 -1.56 -2.43
C GLN A 24 -47.88 -0.45 -2.68
N TYR A 25 -47.52 0.31 -1.64
CA TYR A 25 -46.51 1.34 -1.72
C TYR A 25 -45.12 0.76 -2.07
N LEU A 26 -44.72 -0.34 -1.41
CA LEU A 26 -43.49 -1.06 -1.70
C LEU A 26 -43.44 -1.61 -3.14
N VAL A 27 -44.55 -2.16 -3.65
CA VAL A 27 -44.68 -2.58 -5.05
C VAL A 27 -44.47 -1.39 -5.99
N GLY A 28 -45.06 -0.23 -5.68
CA GLY A 28 -44.86 1.01 -6.42
C GLY A 28 -43.39 1.45 -6.45
N ILE A 29 -42.71 1.42 -5.30
CA ILE A 29 -41.27 1.73 -5.20
C ILE A 29 -40.45 0.75 -6.06
N ARG A 30 -40.68 -0.55 -5.94
CA ARG A 30 -39.94 -1.57 -6.69
C ARG A 30 -40.09 -1.37 -8.20
N ASN A 31 -41.30 -1.07 -8.67
CA ASN A 31 -41.54 -0.78 -10.09
C ASN A 31 -40.80 0.48 -10.55
N ARG A 32 -40.73 1.53 -9.73
CA ARG A 32 -39.97 2.74 -10.04
C ARG A 32 -38.46 2.48 -10.09
N ILE A 33 -37.93 1.71 -9.14
CA ILE A 33 -36.53 1.29 -9.15
C ILE A 33 -36.22 0.50 -10.41
N GLN A 34 -37.09 -0.44 -10.79
CA GLN A 34 -36.89 -1.26 -11.98
C GLN A 34 -36.84 -0.39 -13.25
N ARG A 35 -37.80 0.53 -13.42
CA ARG A 35 -37.79 1.47 -14.55
C ARG A 35 -36.55 2.37 -14.55
N ALA A 36 -36.15 2.89 -13.39
CA ALA A 36 -34.96 3.73 -13.27
C ALA A 36 -33.68 2.97 -13.65
N LYS A 37 -33.58 1.67 -13.29
CA LYS A 37 -32.46 0.81 -13.72
C LYS A 37 -32.44 0.62 -15.23
N GLU A 38 -33.59 0.36 -15.85
CA GLU A 38 -33.69 0.19 -17.29
C GLU A 38 -33.31 1.48 -18.03
N GLU A 39 -33.77 2.64 -17.57
CA GLU A 39 -33.37 3.94 -18.14
C GLU A 39 -31.89 4.25 -17.91
N LEU A 40 -31.32 3.88 -16.77
CA LEU A 40 -29.88 4.00 -16.51
C LEU A 40 -29.06 3.17 -17.51
N VAL A 41 -29.48 1.94 -17.78
CA VAL A 41 -28.80 1.07 -18.77
C VAL A 41 -28.89 1.68 -20.17
N LYS A 42 -30.06 2.16 -20.59
CA LYS A 42 -30.21 2.84 -21.88
C LYS A 42 -29.37 4.12 -21.96
N ALA A 43 -29.32 4.91 -20.90
CA ALA A 43 -28.51 6.12 -20.84
C ALA A 43 -27.01 5.80 -20.96
N ARG A 44 -26.55 4.74 -20.29
CA ARG A 44 -25.17 4.23 -20.43
C ARG A 44 -24.88 3.77 -21.86
N MET A 45 -25.76 2.96 -22.46
CA MET A 45 -25.58 2.52 -23.85
C MET A 45 -25.50 3.70 -24.83
N LYS A 46 -26.34 4.73 -24.63
CA LYS A 46 -26.28 5.96 -25.45
C LYS A 46 -24.97 6.71 -25.26
N MET A 47 -24.48 6.81 -24.03
CA MET A 47 -23.18 7.42 -23.73
C MET A 47 -22.04 6.61 -24.34
N GLU A 48 -22.07 5.28 -24.21
CA GLU A 48 -21.08 4.36 -24.78
C GLU A 48 -21.02 4.41 -26.31
N ALA A 49 -22.14 4.77 -26.96
CA ALA A 49 -22.21 4.95 -28.40
C ALA A 49 -21.69 6.33 -28.87
N THR A 50 -21.38 7.27 -27.97
CA THR A 50 -20.82 8.55 -28.37
C THR A 50 -19.31 8.46 -28.62
N TYR A 51 -18.82 9.31 -29.51
CA TYR A 51 -17.40 9.40 -29.82
C TYR A 51 -16.58 9.80 -28.60
N GLU A 52 -17.10 10.71 -27.76
CA GLU A 52 -16.44 11.19 -26.56
C GLU A 52 -16.18 10.07 -25.56
N TYR A 53 -17.13 9.15 -25.38
CA TYR A 53 -16.92 7.99 -24.51
C TYR A 53 -15.90 7.02 -25.08
N ALA A 54 -15.94 6.73 -26.38
CA ALA A 54 -14.95 5.88 -27.04
C ALA A 54 -13.54 6.48 -26.93
N ASN A 55 -13.41 7.80 -27.14
CA ASN A 55 -12.15 8.54 -27.00
C ASN A 55 -11.64 8.51 -25.56
N LEU A 56 -12.51 8.77 -24.57
CA LEU A 56 -12.14 8.67 -23.16
C LEU A 56 -11.63 7.27 -22.81
N LYS A 57 -12.33 6.23 -23.23
CA LYS A 57 -11.93 4.84 -22.99
C LYS A 57 -10.58 4.51 -23.65
N SER A 58 -10.32 5.05 -24.84
CA SER A 58 -9.03 4.90 -25.53
C SER A 58 -7.90 5.56 -24.74
N ILE A 59 -8.11 6.78 -24.26
CA ILE A 59 -7.13 7.51 -23.44
C ILE A 59 -6.90 6.79 -22.11
N ASP A 60 -7.96 6.31 -21.45
CA ASP A 60 -7.84 5.56 -20.20
C ASP A 60 -7.00 4.29 -20.41
N GLN A 61 -7.22 3.57 -21.52
CA GLN A 61 -6.45 2.40 -21.88
C GLN A 61 -4.98 2.74 -22.15
N GLU A 62 -4.71 3.80 -22.92
CA GLU A 62 -3.36 4.29 -23.20
C GLU A 62 -2.62 4.67 -21.91
N VAL A 63 -3.29 5.35 -20.97
CA VAL A 63 -2.71 5.72 -19.67
C VAL A 63 -2.35 4.47 -18.85
N VAL A 64 -3.17 3.43 -18.87
CA VAL A 64 -2.87 2.15 -18.20
C VAL A 64 -1.63 1.51 -18.82
N GLU A 65 -1.57 1.42 -20.14
CA GLU A 65 -0.45 0.84 -20.87
C GLU A 65 0.85 1.60 -20.62
N LEU A 66 0.82 2.94 -20.67
CA LEU A 66 1.98 3.78 -20.39
C LEU A 66 2.47 3.65 -18.95
N LYS A 67 1.57 3.49 -17.97
CA LYS A 67 1.94 3.24 -16.56
C LYS A 67 2.60 1.88 -16.37
N ASP A 68 2.12 0.85 -17.06
CA ASP A 68 2.75 -0.46 -17.02
C ASP A 68 4.15 -0.41 -17.67
N MET A 69 4.28 0.25 -18.81
CA MET A 69 5.58 0.48 -19.46
C MET A 69 6.54 1.29 -18.58
N GLU A 70 6.05 2.35 -17.91
CA GLU A 70 6.83 3.15 -16.97
C GLU A 70 7.34 2.28 -15.81
N ARG A 71 6.46 1.50 -15.17
CA ARG A 71 6.83 0.61 -14.07
C ARG A 71 7.94 -0.36 -14.48
N ASP A 72 7.79 -1.02 -15.63
CA ASP A 72 8.75 -1.99 -16.13
C ASP A 72 10.09 -1.33 -16.47
N GLN A 73 10.04 -0.12 -17.03
CA GLN A 73 11.24 0.66 -17.32
C GLN A 73 11.94 1.15 -16.06
N MET A 74 11.19 1.58 -15.04
CA MET A 74 11.75 1.95 -13.73
C MET A 74 12.51 0.78 -13.10
N GLU A 75 11.97 -0.44 -13.18
CA GLU A 75 12.62 -1.62 -12.60
C GLU A 75 13.93 -1.97 -13.32
N LYS A 76 13.95 -1.86 -14.66
CA LYS A 76 15.18 -1.97 -15.45
C LYS A 76 16.21 -0.91 -15.03
N VAL A 77 15.80 0.34 -14.84
CA VAL A 77 16.70 1.41 -14.38
C VAL A 77 17.24 1.12 -12.97
N ARG A 78 16.40 0.66 -12.04
CA ARG A 78 16.84 0.31 -10.68
C ARG A 78 17.87 -0.80 -10.67
N SER A 79 17.61 -1.90 -11.38
CA SER A 79 18.52 -3.04 -11.47
C SER A 79 19.88 -2.67 -12.08
N LEU A 80 19.88 -1.85 -13.14
CA LEU A 80 21.10 -1.32 -13.74
C LEU A 80 21.86 -0.40 -12.79
N ALA A 81 21.17 0.51 -12.10
CA ALA A 81 21.79 1.44 -11.15
C ALA A 81 22.45 0.69 -9.97
N VAL A 82 21.80 -0.33 -9.42
CA VAL A 82 22.38 -1.18 -8.37
C VAL A 82 23.59 -1.95 -8.90
N SER A 83 23.52 -2.47 -10.12
CA SER A 83 24.64 -3.19 -10.75
C SER A 83 25.84 -2.28 -10.96
N LEU A 84 25.63 -1.03 -11.41
CA LEU A 84 26.69 -0.03 -11.53
C LEU A 84 27.30 0.32 -10.17
N TYR A 85 26.46 0.52 -9.15
CA TYR A 85 26.93 0.77 -7.78
C TYR A 85 27.81 -0.36 -7.25
N ARG A 86 27.45 -1.62 -7.51
CA ARG A 86 28.26 -2.77 -7.10
C ARG A 86 29.63 -2.80 -7.79
N GLN A 87 29.78 -2.18 -8.95
CA GLN A 87 31.03 -2.13 -9.70
C GLN A 87 31.91 -0.94 -9.29
N ASN A 88 31.32 0.24 -9.04
CA ASN A 88 32.06 1.49 -8.89
C ASN A 88 31.87 2.19 -7.54
N HIS A 89 31.00 1.68 -6.68
CA HIS A 89 30.60 2.24 -5.38
C HIS A 89 30.12 3.71 -5.41
N ASN A 90 29.75 4.24 -6.59
CA ASN A 90 29.25 5.59 -6.74
C ASN A 90 27.73 5.63 -6.47
N LYS A 91 27.33 6.39 -5.44
CA LYS A 91 25.92 6.54 -5.05
C LYS A 91 25.13 7.49 -5.94
N SER A 92 25.80 8.36 -6.70
CA SER A 92 25.19 9.29 -7.65
C SER A 92 25.43 8.76 -9.06
N VAL A 93 24.58 7.82 -9.49
CA VAL A 93 24.77 7.09 -10.76
C VAL A 93 24.54 8.03 -11.95
N LEU A 94 23.40 8.73 -11.96
CA LEU A 94 22.99 9.67 -13.01
C LEU A 94 22.06 10.75 -12.41
N PRO A 95 21.86 11.90 -13.07
CA PRO A 95 20.86 12.89 -12.66
C PRO A 95 19.46 12.25 -12.51
N GLY A 96 18.85 12.40 -11.34
CA GLY A 96 17.55 11.79 -11.03
C GLY A 96 17.59 10.33 -10.55
N VAL A 97 18.77 9.70 -10.48
CA VAL A 97 18.95 8.32 -9.99
C VAL A 97 20.04 8.26 -8.92
N SER A 98 19.66 7.88 -7.70
CA SER A 98 20.56 7.79 -6.55
C SER A 98 20.48 6.42 -5.87
N ILE A 99 21.55 6.03 -5.18
CA ILE A 99 21.60 4.77 -4.43
C ILE A 99 21.55 5.07 -2.93
N ARG A 100 20.56 4.46 -2.28
CA ARG A 100 20.51 4.36 -0.83
C ARG A 100 21.05 3.00 -0.42
N VAL A 101 22.01 2.98 0.49
CA VAL A 101 22.54 1.74 1.07
C VAL A 101 22.03 1.63 2.50
N THR A 102 21.31 0.56 2.79
CA THR A 102 20.87 0.24 4.14
C THR A 102 21.81 -0.83 4.70
N ARG A 103 22.33 -0.60 5.90
CA ARG A 103 23.16 -1.56 6.63
C ARG A 103 22.32 -2.25 7.69
N THR A 104 22.28 -3.57 7.66
CA THR A 104 21.63 -4.41 8.68
C THR A 104 22.65 -5.29 9.36
N LEU A 105 22.49 -5.51 10.67
CA LEU A 105 23.39 -6.34 11.46
C LEU A 105 22.78 -7.73 11.62
N GLU A 106 23.56 -8.76 11.32
CA GLU A 106 23.23 -10.16 11.59
C GLU A 106 24.22 -10.71 12.62
N TYR A 107 23.72 -11.18 13.75
CA TYR A 107 24.55 -11.71 14.83
C TYR A 107 23.75 -12.61 15.77
N ASP A 108 24.44 -13.58 16.40
CA ASP A 108 23.89 -14.33 17.51
C ASP A 108 23.92 -13.49 18.79
N LYS A 109 22.74 -13.31 19.41
CA LYS A 109 22.59 -12.47 20.60
C LYS A 109 23.40 -12.97 21.78
N LYS A 110 23.58 -14.29 21.91
CA LYS A 110 24.36 -14.87 23.00
C LYS A 110 25.85 -14.60 22.78
N ALA A 111 26.38 -14.89 21.59
CA ALA A 111 27.77 -14.60 21.24
C ALA A 111 28.11 -13.10 21.37
N ALA A 112 27.20 -12.22 20.94
CA ALA A 112 27.37 -10.77 21.10
C ALA A 112 27.42 -10.33 22.57
N LYS A 113 26.57 -10.92 23.42
CA LYS A 113 26.58 -10.66 24.86
C LYS A 113 27.86 -11.17 25.52
N ASP A 114 28.29 -12.38 25.21
CA ASP A 114 29.51 -12.98 25.74
C ASP A 114 30.74 -12.15 25.31
N TRP A 115 30.78 -11.71 24.05
CA TRP A 115 31.82 -10.81 23.55
C TRP A 115 31.82 -9.47 24.29
N ALA A 116 30.65 -8.86 24.50
CA ALA A 116 30.52 -7.59 25.19
C ALA A 116 30.98 -7.69 26.65
N LEU A 117 30.65 -8.77 27.37
CA LEU A 117 31.11 -8.97 28.74
C LEU A 117 32.63 -9.16 28.83
N ALA A 118 33.23 -9.82 27.85
CA ALA A 118 34.67 -10.05 27.82
C ALA A 118 35.48 -8.79 27.46
N ASN A 119 34.97 -7.95 26.55
CA ASN A 119 35.71 -6.82 25.97
C ASN A 119 35.27 -5.46 26.50
N LEU A 120 34.12 -5.36 27.16
CA LEU A 120 33.58 -4.15 27.78
C LEU A 120 33.33 -4.40 29.28
N PRO A 121 34.37 -4.67 30.08
CA PRO A 121 34.23 -5.09 31.49
C PRO A 121 33.56 -4.03 32.38
N ASN A 122 33.54 -2.77 31.95
CA ASN A 122 32.91 -1.66 32.67
C ASN A 122 31.44 -1.44 32.28
N ALA A 123 30.90 -2.20 31.32
CA ALA A 123 29.49 -2.10 30.93
C ALA A 123 28.61 -2.84 31.95
N ILE A 124 27.86 -2.10 32.76
CA ILE A 124 26.97 -2.64 33.79
C ILE A 124 25.80 -3.43 33.17
N THR A 125 25.36 -3.02 31.97
CA THR A 125 24.30 -3.67 31.19
C THR A 125 24.60 -3.57 29.70
N VAL A 126 24.44 -4.67 28.97
CA VAL A 126 24.54 -4.69 27.50
C VAL A 126 23.20 -4.27 26.90
N ASP A 127 23.07 -2.98 26.56
CA ASP A 127 21.94 -2.47 25.79
C ASP A 127 22.13 -2.83 24.32
N THR A 128 21.15 -3.54 23.74
CA THR A 128 21.17 -3.98 22.34
C THR A 128 21.28 -2.80 21.36
N SER A 129 20.59 -1.68 21.59
CA SER A 129 20.65 -0.53 20.69
C SER A 129 22.01 0.16 20.73
N LEU A 130 22.63 0.24 21.91
CA LEU A 130 23.98 0.78 22.04
C LEU A 130 25.02 -0.16 21.42
N PHE A 131 24.87 -1.48 21.61
CA PHE A 131 25.72 -2.47 20.98
C PHE A 131 25.64 -2.39 19.45
N GLU A 132 24.44 -2.36 18.87
CA GLU A 132 24.25 -2.26 17.42
C GLU A 132 24.81 -0.97 16.85
N ARG A 133 24.60 0.17 17.54
CA ARG A 133 25.16 1.46 17.13
C ARG A 133 26.69 1.45 17.20
N HIS A 134 27.26 0.84 18.23
CA HIS A 134 28.71 0.70 18.36
C HIS A 134 29.26 -0.20 17.27
N ALA A 135 28.65 -1.37 17.03
CA ALA A 135 29.04 -2.32 15.98
C ALA A 135 29.07 -1.64 14.60
N LEU A 136 28.07 -0.81 14.28
CA LEU A 136 28.06 -0.02 13.05
C LEU A 136 29.16 1.05 13.01
N ALA A 137 29.46 1.70 14.14
CA ALA A 137 30.47 2.76 14.21
C ALA A 137 31.91 2.24 14.06
N VAL A 138 32.19 1.03 14.56
CA VAL A 138 33.52 0.41 14.48
C VAL A 138 33.68 -0.55 13.30
N ALA A 139 32.64 -0.74 12.49
CA ALA A 139 32.62 -1.65 11.34
C ALA A 139 33.86 -1.54 10.44
N ASP A 140 34.27 -0.31 10.13
CA ASP A 140 35.35 -0.03 9.17
C ASP A 140 36.75 0.06 9.84
N THR A 141 36.82 0.02 11.18
CA THR A 141 38.07 0.24 11.93
C THR A 141 38.45 -0.92 12.85
N ALA A 142 37.50 -1.43 13.62
CA ALA A 142 37.67 -2.54 14.55
C ALA A 142 36.39 -3.40 14.57
N PRO A 143 36.13 -4.19 13.51
CA PRO A 143 34.90 -4.96 13.39
C PRO A 143 34.76 -5.99 14.51
N ILE A 144 33.53 -6.14 15.01
CA ILE A 144 33.21 -7.10 16.05
C ILE A 144 33.09 -8.49 15.40
N PRO A 145 33.90 -9.49 15.80
CA PRO A 145 33.97 -10.78 15.08
C PRO A 145 32.66 -11.57 15.00
N CYS A 146 31.75 -11.36 15.97
CA CYS A 146 30.46 -12.05 16.03
C CYS A 146 29.33 -11.31 15.32
N VAL A 147 29.62 -10.23 14.57
CA VAL A 147 28.63 -9.40 13.89
C VAL A 147 28.94 -9.30 12.41
N GLU A 148 27.99 -9.69 11.59
CA GLU A 148 28.02 -9.52 10.14
C GLU A 148 27.20 -8.30 9.73
N ILE A 149 27.75 -7.45 8.85
CA ILE A 149 27.05 -6.28 8.31
C ILE A 149 26.65 -6.58 6.88
N ILE A 150 25.34 -6.63 6.64
CA ILE A 150 24.78 -6.82 5.31
C ILE A 150 24.43 -5.45 4.73
N GLU A 151 25.04 -5.11 3.60
CA GLU A 151 24.70 -3.92 2.84
C GLU A 151 23.66 -4.24 1.76
N THR A 152 22.50 -3.59 1.84
CA THR A 152 21.44 -3.71 0.83
C THR A 152 21.33 -2.40 0.05
N PRO A 153 21.94 -2.29 -1.15
CA PRO A 153 21.79 -1.13 -2.01
C PRO A 153 20.41 -1.13 -2.69
N THR A 154 19.74 0.01 -2.66
CA THR A 154 18.44 0.26 -3.29
C THR A 154 18.52 1.52 -4.15
N ALA A 155 18.06 1.44 -5.40
CA ALA A 155 17.99 2.59 -6.29
C ALA A 155 16.72 3.41 -6.07
N THR A 156 16.89 4.72 -5.93
CA THR A 156 15.84 5.71 -5.82
C THR A 156 15.83 6.55 -7.10
N ILE A 157 14.66 6.60 -7.75
CA ILE A 157 14.42 7.40 -8.95
C ILE A 157 13.57 8.61 -8.53
N ALA A 158 13.96 9.81 -8.92
CA ALA A 158 13.25 11.04 -8.61
C ALA A 158 11.87 11.06 -9.28
N THR A 159 10.86 11.63 -8.60
CA THR A 159 9.50 11.80 -9.14
C THR A 159 9.47 12.70 -10.37
N LYS A 160 10.35 13.71 -10.41
CA LYS A 160 10.59 14.53 -11.60
C LYS A 160 11.96 14.20 -12.16
N LEU A 161 12.00 13.75 -13.41
CA LEU A 161 13.23 13.48 -14.12
C LEU A 161 13.74 14.75 -14.82
N PRO A 162 15.06 14.86 -15.06
CA PRO A 162 15.61 15.95 -15.85
C PRO A 162 14.91 16.05 -17.22
N GLY A 163 14.39 17.24 -17.55
CA GLY A 163 13.66 17.48 -18.80
C GLY A 163 12.13 17.36 -18.71
N GLN A 164 11.58 17.07 -17.53
CA GLN A 164 10.14 17.21 -17.26
C GLN A 164 9.87 18.60 -16.64
N GLU A 165 9.03 19.41 -17.29
CA GLU A 165 8.51 20.69 -16.73
C GLU A 165 7.41 20.41 -15.67
#